data_AF-A0A960D013-F1
#
_entry.id   AF-A0A960D013-F1
#
_cell.length_a   1.000
_cell.length_b   1.000
_cell.length_c   1.000
_cell.angle_alpha   90.00
_cell.angle_beta   90.00
_cell.angle_gamma   90.00
#
_symmetry.space_group_name_H-M   'P 1'
#
loop_
_entity.id
_entity.type
_entity.pdbx_description
1 polymer ?
#
loop_
_entity_poly.entity_id
_entity_poly.type
_entity_poly.pdbx_seq_one_letter_code
_entity_poly.pdbx_strand_id
1 'polypeptide(L)'
;GSTGSGAGLSLVPLLIIGAVILLLVALLLLWSRRRRRKRHEAEVAAAKRVDPTDPNALAAVPVDALDDLSRSIVVDVDNAVRTSNNELELAVEEFGQAQTEPFAKAVEAAKVILAQAFNVRQQLDDEVPETPAERRDLLTRVIVGAARANRELETQTEAFHQLRDLVINAGDRLDALTRQLVDVTARLEPSEQKLAQLHSQFAESALASVARNVNAARERVGFADQSITRGRELESKPVAGTQTELVDCVRGAESALQQASSMLDEVDSAATDIRKAIDALPAAIADIQNGINQAGTQLAQGNLAQADELSAARDAAVRAVSAAQSNGSADPLGAFTELTQADADLD
;
A
#
# COMPACT_ATOMS: atom_id res chain seq x y z
N GLY A 1 -93.27 37.45 -11.47
CA GLY A 1 -92.63 36.13 -11.56
C GLY A 1 -91.17 36.31 -11.91
N SER A 2 -90.31 35.69 -11.10
CA SER A 2 -88.93 35.22 -11.37
C SER A 2 -87.88 36.12 -12.07
N THR A 3 -86.99 36.69 -11.24
CA THR A 3 -85.51 36.51 -11.20
C THR A 3 -84.69 36.31 -12.48
N GLY A 4 -83.59 37.09 -12.56
CA GLY A 4 -82.39 36.74 -13.34
C GLY A 4 -81.30 37.82 -13.25
N SER A 5 -80.63 37.97 -12.09
CA SER A 5 -79.43 38.81 -11.95
C SER A 5 -78.21 38.12 -12.57
N GLY A 6 -77.70 38.65 -13.68
CA GLY A 6 -76.39 38.30 -14.24
C GLY A 6 -75.35 39.34 -13.85
N ALA A 7 -74.44 38.98 -12.95
CA ALA A 7 -73.35 39.83 -12.49
C ALA A 7 -72.30 40.02 -13.60
N GLY A 8 -72.08 41.26 -14.04
CA GLY A 8 -70.98 41.63 -14.94
C GLY A 8 -69.65 41.55 -14.20
N LEU A 9 -68.83 40.54 -14.51
CA LEU A 9 -67.47 40.41 -13.98
C LEU A 9 -66.60 41.55 -14.53
N SER A 10 -66.06 42.40 -13.64
CA SER A 10 -65.16 43.48 -14.00
C SER A 10 -63.79 42.92 -14.44
N LEU A 11 -63.29 43.39 -15.58
CA LEU A 11 -62.02 42.94 -16.21
C LEU A 11 -60.77 43.31 -15.39
N VAL A 12 -60.86 44.37 -14.58
CA VAL A 12 -59.76 44.92 -13.77
C VAL A 12 -59.27 43.96 -12.67
N PRO A 13 -60.12 43.38 -11.79
CA PRO A 13 -59.67 42.41 -10.80
C PRO A 13 -59.07 41.15 -11.43
N LEU A 14 -59.53 40.74 -12.62
CA LEU A 14 -59.00 39.57 -13.34
C LEU A 14 -57.57 39.79 -13.86
N LEU A 15 -57.28 41.00 -14.36
CA LEU A 15 -55.92 41.39 -14.76
C LEU A 15 -54.95 41.50 -13.57
N ILE A 16 -55.43 42.01 -12.43
CA ILE A 16 -54.63 42.08 -11.19
C ILE A 16 -54.27 40.68 -10.69
N ILE A 17 -55.24 39.76 -10.69
CA ILE A 17 -55.02 38.35 -10.32
C ILE A 17 -54.02 37.69 -11.29
N GLY A 18 -54.16 37.92 -12.60
CA GLY A 18 -53.21 37.43 -13.60
C GLY A 18 -51.78 37.94 -13.40
N ALA A 19 -51.62 39.23 -13.10
CA ALA A 19 -50.31 39.84 -12.82
C ALA A 19 -49.67 39.26 -11.55
N VAL A 20 -50.46 39.04 -10.49
CA VAL A 20 -49.98 38.41 -9.24
C VAL A 20 -49.53 36.97 -9.47
N ILE A 21 -50.27 36.19 -10.28
CA ILE A 21 -49.89 34.82 -10.62
C ILE A 21 -48.57 34.79 -11.39
N LEU A 22 -48.39 35.67 -12.39
CA LEU A 22 -47.13 35.76 -13.14
C LEU A 22 -45.95 36.14 -12.25
N LEU A 23 -46.15 37.05 -11.31
CA LEU A 23 -45.13 37.47 -10.35
C LEU A 23 -44.75 36.31 -9.41
N LEU A 24 -45.74 35.56 -8.92
CA LEU A 24 -45.52 34.37 -8.10
C LEU A 24 -44.77 33.27 -8.86
N VAL A 25 -45.13 33.02 -10.13
CA VAL A 25 -44.43 32.06 -11.00
C VAL A 25 -42.98 32.48 -11.25
N ALA A 26 -42.74 33.77 -11.53
CA ALA A 26 -41.39 34.29 -11.72
C ALA A 26 -40.54 34.16 -10.45
N LEU A 27 -41.11 34.46 -9.28
CA LEU A 27 -40.44 34.33 -7.98
C LEU A 27 -40.12 32.86 -7.65
N LEU A 28 -41.04 31.95 -7.98
CA LEU A 28 -40.88 30.51 -7.78
C LEU A 28 -39.83 29.92 -8.73
N LEU A 29 -39.78 30.37 -10.00
CA LEU A 29 -38.73 30.00 -10.96
C LEU A 29 -37.36 30.53 -10.53
N LEU A 30 -37.26 31.77 -10.05
CA LEU A 30 -36.02 32.34 -9.51
C LEU A 30 -35.55 31.60 -8.26
N TRP A 31 -36.45 31.29 -7.34
CA TRP A 31 -36.15 30.53 -6.14
C TRP A 31 -35.73 29.08 -6.46
N SER A 32 -36.44 28.42 -7.38
CA SER A 32 -36.09 27.10 -7.91
C SER A 32 -34.71 27.10 -8.56
N ARG A 33 -34.41 28.08 -9.43
CA ARG A 33 -33.08 28.25 -10.04
C ARG A 33 -31.99 28.48 -9.00
N ARG A 34 -32.21 29.36 -8.01
CA ARG A 34 -31.26 29.57 -6.90
C ARG A 34 -31.05 28.31 -6.08
N ARG A 35 -32.11 27.57 -5.76
CA ARG A 35 -32.02 26.34 -4.95
C ARG A 35 -31.35 25.21 -5.72
N ARG A 36 -31.59 25.10 -7.03
CA ARG A 36 -30.89 24.16 -7.92
C ARG A 36 -29.40 24.49 -8.02
N ARG A 37 -29.01 25.76 -8.20
CA ARG A 37 -27.61 26.18 -8.18
C ARG A 37 -26.90 25.84 -6.87
N LYS A 38 -27.52 26.15 -5.72
CA LYS A 38 -26.97 25.81 -4.40
C LYS A 38 -26.81 24.31 -4.17
N ARG A 39 -27.72 23.48 -4.72
CA ARG A 39 -27.63 22.02 -4.64
C ARG A 39 -26.49 21.48 -5.52
N HIS A 40 -26.40 21.97 -6.76
CA HIS A 40 -25.30 21.63 -7.68
C HIS A 40 -23.93 21.99 -7.09
N GLU A 41 -23.78 23.21 -6.55
CA GLU A 41 -22.56 23.64 -5.86
C GLU A 41 -22.20 22.72 -4.69
N ALA A 42 -23.20 22.29 -3.90
CA ALA A 42 -23.00 21.35 -2.81
C ALA A 42 -22.66 19.93 -3.28
N GLU A 43 -23.25 19.47 -4.39
CA GLU A 43 -22.98 18.17 -5.02
C GLU A 43 -21.56 18.12 -5.61
N VAL A 44 -21.11 19.18 -6.28
CA VAL A 44 -19.72 19.33 -6.76
C VAL A 44 -18.74 19.39 -5.59
N ALA A 45 -19.06 20.16 -4.54
CA ALA A 45 -18.23 20.22 -3.34
C ALA A 45 -18.15 18.87 -2.60
N ALA A 46 -19.24 18.09 -2.61
CA ALA A 46 -19.26 16.73 -2.08
C ALA A 46 -18.45 15.77 -2.96
N ALA A 47 -18.59 15.86 -4.29
CA ALA A 47 -17.84 15.06 -5.25
C ALA A 47 -16.32 15.22 -5.09
N LYS A 48 -15.84 16.45 -4.83
CA LYS A 48 -14.42 16.73 -4.55
C LYS A 48 -13.87 16.08 -3.27
N ARG A 49 -14.74 15.58 -2.38
CA ARG A 49 -14.33 14.88 -1.15
C ARG A 49 -14.32 13.35 -1.31
N VAL A 50 -14.87 12.86 -2.41
CA VAL A 50 -14.85 11.43 -2.74
C VAL A 50 -13.46 11.06 -3.24
N ASP A 51 -12.99 9.85 -2.92
CA ASP A 51 -11.73 9.34 -3.47
C ASP A 51 -11.88 9.19 -5.00
N PRO A 52 -11.16 10.01 -5.80
CA PRO A 52 -11.29 9.97 -7.25
C PRO A 52 -10.62 8.74 -7.87
N THR A 53 -9.85 7.95 -7.11
CA THR A 53 -9.19 6.73 -7.58
C THR A 53 -10.05 5.48 -7.46
N ASP A 54 -11.19 5.57 -6.76
CA ASP A 54 -12.16 4.49 -6.56
C ASP A 54 -13.43 4.67 -7.44
N PRO A 55 -13.61 3.84 -8.48
CA PRO A 55 -14.81 3.86 -9.31
C PRO A 55 -16.12 3.66 -8.53
N ASN A 56 -16.09 2.86 -7.45
CA ASN A 56 -17.31 2.56 -6.68
C ASN A 56 -17.77 3.78 -5.88
N ALA A 57 -16.82 4.54 -5.33
CA ALA A 57 -17.11 5.78 -4.62
C ALA A 57 -17.74 6.84 -5.54
N LEU A 58 -17.35 6.86 -6.82
CA LEU A 58 -17.91 7.75 -7.85
C LEU A 58 -19.31 7.35 -8.32
N ALA A 59 -19.75 6.11 -8.10
CA ALA A 59 -21.07 5.63 -8.53
C ALA A 59 -22.23 6.41 -7.89
N ALA A 60 -22.04 6.90 -6.66
CA ALA A 60 -23.04 7.69 -5.94
C ALA A 60 -23.09 9.17 -6.37
N VAL A 61 -22.11 9.64 -7.14
CA VAL A 61 -22.01 11.04 -7.55
C VAL A 61 -22.95 11.33 -8.74
N PRO A 62 -23.70 12.45 -8.72
CA PRO A 62 -24.50 12.90 -9.86
C PRO A 62 -23.65 13.12 -11.12
N VAL A 63 -24.19 12.80 -12.30
CA VAL A 63 -23.43 12.87 -13.58
C VAL A 63 -22.94 14.30 -13.89
N ASP A 64 -23.73 15.32 -13.60
CA ASP A 64 -23.32 16.72 -13.81
C ASP A 64 -22.16 17.12 -12.87
N ALA A 65 -22.16 16.62 -11.64
CA ALA A 65 -21.06 16.82 -10.70
C ALA A 65 -19.82 16.01 -11.09
N LEU A 66 -19.98 14.83 -11.71
CA LEU A 66 -18.89 14.07 -12.33
C LEU A 66 -18.29 14.82 -13.53
N ASP A 67 -19.10 15.50 -14.36
CA ASP A 67 -18.59 16.32 -15.47
C ASP A 67 -17.68 17.43 -14.94
N ASP A 68 -18.16 18.21 -13.97
CA ASP A 68 -17.38 19.28 -13.33
C ASP A 68 -16.11 18.75 -12.64
N LEU A 69 -16.21 17.61 -11.95
CA LEU A 69 -15.07 16.96 -11.31
C LEU A 69 -14.04 16.50 -12.35
N SER A 70 -14.48 15.91 -13.46
CA SER A 70 -13.59 15.48 -14.55
C SER A 70 -12.81 16.65 -15.13
N ARG A 71 -13.46 17.81 -15.36
CA ARG A 71 -12.79 19.02 -15.87
C ARG A 71 -11.73 19.51 -14.90
N SER A 72 -12.05 19.55 -13.61
CA SER A 72 -11.11 19.95 -12.55
C SER A 72 -9.88 19.05 -12.53
N ILE A 73 -10.08 17.72 -12.44
CA ILE A 73 -8.99 16.76 -12.31
C ILE A 73 -8.08 16.75 -13.53
N VAL A 74 -8.63 16.91 -14.74
CA VAL A 74 -7.81 16.98 -15.96
C VAL A 74 -6.89 18.21 -15.93
N VAL A 75 -7.38 19.35 -15.45
CA VAL A 75 -6.55 20.57 -15.28
C VAL A 75 -5.50 20.36 -14.18
N ASP A 76 -5.86 19.71 -13.08
CA ASP A 76 -4.92 19.42 -11.99
C ASP A 76 -3.78 18.52 -12.48
N VAL A 77 -4.09 17.47 -13.26
CA VAL A 77 -3.10 16.56 -13.85
C VAL A 77 -2.23 17.25 -14.90
N ASP A 78 -2.80 18.12 -15.75
CA ASP A 78 -2.00 18.89 -16.72
C ASP A 78 -0.96 19.77 -16.01
N ASN A 79 -1.37 20.45 -14.94
CA ASN A 79 -0.46 21.24 -14.11
C ASN A 79 0.58 20.36 -13.40
N ALA A 80 0.17 19.20 -12.88
CA ALA A 80 1.07 18.24 -12.25
C ALA A 80 2.11 17.72 -13.24
N VAL A 81 1.70 17.28 -14.44
CA VAL A 81 2.62 16.82 -15.50
C VAL A 81 3.64 17.89 -15.86
N ARG A 82 3.21 19.14 -16.04
CA ARG A 82 4.13 20.24 -16.34
C ARG A 82 5.14 20.48 -15.21
N THR A 83 4.68 20.45 -13.96
CA THR A 83 5.52 20.66 -12.78
C THR A 83 6.50 19.50 -12.62
N SER A 84 6.01 18.26 -12.65
CA SER A 84 6.81 17.04 -12.55
C SER A 84 7.82 16.90 -13.67
N ASN A 85 7.54 17.38 -14.90
CA ASN A 85 8.53 17.37 -15.97
C ASN A 85 9.73 18.28 -15.66
N ASN A 86 9.49 19.46 -15.07
CA ASN A 86 10.58 20.35 -14.65
C ASN A 86 11.34 19.77 -13.44
N GLU A 87 10.62 19.17 -12.49
CA GLU A 87 11.25 18.52 -11.33
C GLU A 87 12.07 17.30 -11.73
N LEU A 88 11.64 16.54 -12.74
CA LEU A 88 12.39 15.42 -13.29
C LEU A 88 13.73 15.87 -13.86
N GLU A 89 13.78 16.99 -14.57
CA GLU A 89 15.04 17.56 -15.08
C GLU A 89 16.02 17.85 -13.94
N LEU A 90 15.56 18.50 -12.87
CA LEU A 90 16.37 18.76 -11.68
C LEU A 90 16.79 17.47 -10.97
N ALA A 91 15.87 16.51 -10.80
CA ALA A 91 16.17 15.24 -10.17
C ALA A 91 17.23 14.44 -10.95
N VAL A 92 17.23 14.53 -12.28
CA VAL A 92 18.25 13.87 -13.13
C VAL A 92 19.62 14.50 -12.92
N GLU A 93 19.69 15.81 -12.76
CA GLU A 93 20.95 16.51 -12.45
C GLU A 93 21.47 16.17 -11.05
N GLU A 94 20.59 16.04 -10.06
CA GLU A 94 20.93 15.77 -8.67
C GLU A 94 21.30 14.30 -8.41
N PHE A 95 20.47 13.37 -8.88
CA PHE A 95 20.53 11.94 -8.54
C PHE A 95 20.92 11.02 -9.69
N GLY A 96 20.98 11.55 -10.92
CA GLY A 96 21.36 10.81 -12.12
C GLY A 96 20.22 10.00 -12.73
N GLN A 97 20.41 9.63 -14.00
CA GLN A 97 19.36 9.04 -14.85
C GLN A 97 18.81 7.69 -14.33
N ALA A 98 19.67 6.88 -13.71
CA ALA A 98 19.26 5.56 -13.21
C ALA A 98 18.25 5.67 -12.05
N GLN A 99 18.50 6.57 -11.09
CA GLN A 99 17.60 6.74 -9.94
C GLN A 99 16.29 7.44 -10.32
N THR A 100 16.28 8.24 -11.39
CA THR A 100 15.09 8.94 -11.86
C THR A 100 14.23 8.15 -12.85
N GLU A 101 14.62 6.93 -13.21
CA GLU A 101 13.87 6.12 -14.19
C GLU A 101 12.38 5.92 -13.80
N PRO A 102 12.03 5.60 -12.53
CA PRO A 102 10.62 5.44 -12.15
C PRO A 102 9.81 6.73 -12.34
N PHE A 103 10.40 7.88 -12.03
CA PHE A 103 9.74 9.17 -12.19
C PHE A 103 9.56 9.55 -13.66
N ALA A 104 10.57 9.29 -14.50
CA ALA A 104 10.44 9.45 -15.94
C ALA A 104 9.29 8.60 -16.51
N LYS A 105 9.18 7.34 -16.07
CA LYS A 105 8.05 6.46 -16.46
C LYS A 105 6.71 7.00 -15.99
N ALA A 106 6.61 7.51 -14.76
CA ALA A 106 5.40 8.11 -14.23
C ALA A 106 4.97 9.35 -15.02
N VAL A 107 5.90 10.24 -15.37
CA VAL A 107 5.65 11.43 -16.19
C VAL A 107 5.14 11.04 -17.59
N GLU A 108 5.78 10.07 -18.25
CA GLU A 108 5.34 9.60 -19.56
C GLU A 108 3.96 8.91 -19.50
N ALA A 109 3.71 8.09 -18.48
CA ALA A 109 2.40 7.48 -18.27
C ALA A 109 1.31 8.53 -18.04
N ALA A 110 1.60 9.58 -17.26
CA ALA A 110 0.68 10.68 -17.01
C ALA A 110 0.37 11.48 -18.28
N LYS A 111 1.37 11.73 -19.15
CA LYS A 111 1.16 12.35 -20.48
C LYS A 111 0.20 11.54 -21.35
N VAL A 112 0.36 10.21 -21.37
CA VAL A 112 -0.54 9.31 -22.12
C VAL A 112 -1.96 9.36 -21.57
N ILE A 113 -2.14 9.28 -20.25
CA ILE A 113 -3.44 9.35 -19.59
C ILE A 113 -4.12 10.69 -19.84
N LEU A 114 -3.36 11.79 -19.77
CA LEU A 114 -3.87 13.14 -20.04
C LEU A 114 -4.35 13.28 -21.49
N ALA A 115 -3.60 12.76 -22.47
CA ALA A 115 -4.03 12.75 -23.87
C ALA A 115 -5.31 11.91 -24.08
N GLN A 116 -5.44 10.76 -23.42
CA GLN A 116 -6.66 9.96 -23.44
C GLN A 116 -7.84 10.70 -22.81
N ALA A 117 -7.62 11.39 -21.69
CA ALA A 117 -8.63 12.20 -21.03
C ALA A 117 -9.13 13.32 -21.94
N PHE A 118 -8.25 14.03 -22.66
CA PHE A 118 -8.66 15.04 -23.63
C PHE A 118 -9.50 14.47 -24.78
N ASN A 119 -9.14 13.30 -25.31
CA ASN A 119 -9.94 12.65 -26.36
C ASN A 119 -11.35 12.30 -25.86
N VAL A 120 -11.47 11.76 -24.64
CA VAL A 120 -12.78 11.46 -24.05
C VAL A 120 -13.57 12.73 -23.78
N ARG A 121 -12.92 13.80 -23.31
CA ARG A 121 -13.55 15.11 -23.10
C ARG A 121 -14.07 15.69 -24.42
N GLN A 122 -13.31 15.54 -25.52
CA GLN A 122 -13.75 16.00 -26.84
C GLN A 122 -14.98 15.23 -27.34
N GLN A 123 -15.03 13.93 -27.10
CA GLN A 123 -16.21 13.10 -27.39
C GLN A 123 -17.43 13.59 -26.59
N LEU A 124 -17.29 13.79 -25.27
CA LEU A 124 -18.36 14.25 -24.39
C LEU A 124 -18.89 15.67 -24.70
N ASP A 125 -18.09 16.49 -25.38
CA ASP A 125 -18.44 17.87 -25.77
C ASP A 125 -18.87 17.95 -27.27
N ASP A 126 -19.05 16.81 -27.96
CA ASP A 126 -19.48 16.77 -29.37
C ASP A 126 -21.00 16.98 -29.58
N GLU A 127 -21.46 16.99 -30.83
CA GLU A 127 -22.87 17.24 -31.17
C GLU A 127 -23.79 16.01 -30.93
N VAL A 128 -23.23 14.83 -30.66
CA VAL A 128 -23.92 13.55 -30.53
C VAL A 128 -23.90 13.10 -29.06
N PRO A 129 -24.93 13.44 -28.27
CA PRO A 129 -24.92 13.12 -26.84
C PRO A 129 -24.98 11.60 -26.60
N GLU A 130 -24.14 11.12 -25.68
CA GLU A 130 -24.15 9.73 -25.23
C GLU A 130 -25.35 9.41 -24.34
N THR A 131 -25.60 8.12 -24.13
CA THR A 131 -26.57 7.70 -23.11
C THR A 131 -26.08 8.07 -21.71
N PRO A 132 -26.97 8.26 -20.72
CA PRO A 132 -26.56 8.60 -19.35
C PRO A 132 -25.61 7.59 -18.71
N ALA A 133 -25.71 6.31 -19.08
CA ALA A 133 -24.84 5.25 -18.58
C ALA A 133 -23.44 5.32 -19.22
N GLU A 134 -23.37 5.52 -20.54
CA GLU A 134 -22.10 5.69 -21.26
C GLU A 134 -21.37 6.96 -20.80
N ARG A 135 -22.09 8.08 -20.69
CA ARG A 135 -21.54 9.35 -20.19
C ARG A 135 -20.91 9.19 -18.81
N ARG A 136 -21.58 8.47 -17.91
CA ARG A 136 -21.06 8.16 -16.57
C ARG A 136 -19.80 7.31 -16.65
N ASP A 137 -19.79 6.27 -17.48
CA ASP A 137 -18.62 5.39 -17.64
C ASP A 137 -17.40 6.18 -18.16
N LEU A 138 -17.59 6.98 -19.20
CA LEU A 138 -16.55 7.86 -19.76
C LEU A 138 -15.98 8.84 -18.72
N LEU A 139 -16.85 9.56 -18.01
CA LEU A 139 -16.44 10.49 -16.95
C LEU A 139 -15.69 9.77 -15.82
N THR A 140 -16.18 8.61 -15.39
CA THR A 140 -15.55 7.80 -14.34
C THR A 140 -14.17 7.35 -14.76
N ARG A 141 -14.00 6.88 -16.01
CA ARG A 141 -12.69 6.47 -16.54
C ARG A 141 -11.70 7.63 -16.59
N VAL A 142 -12.14 8.81 -17.05
CA VAL A 142 -11.30 10.02 -17.06
C VAL A 142 -10.85 10.37 -15.66
N ILE A 143 -11.79 10.46 -14.71
CA ILE A 143 -11.50 10.81 -13.32
C ILE A 143 -10.51 9.83 -12.71
N VAL A 144 -10.78 8.52 -12.79
CA VAL A 144 -9.96 7.49 -12.15
C VAL A 144 -8.58 7.41 -12.78
N GLY A 145 -8.48 7.45 -14.10
CA GLY A 145 -7.20 7.43 -14.81
C GLY A 145 -6.35 8.64 -14.44
N ALA A 146 -6.92 9.84 -14.56
CA ALA A 146 -6.23 11.09 -14.27
C ALA A 146 -5.84 11.19 -12.78
N ALA A 147 -6.72 10.83 -11.85
CA ALA A 147 -6.41 10.84 -10.42
C ALA A 147 -5.30 9.85 -10.04
N ARG A 148 -5.27 8.67 -10.64
CA ARG A 148 -4.19 7.70 -10.43
C ARG A 148 -2.86 8.21 -10.98
N ALA A 149 -2.88 8.84 -12.15
CA ALA A 149 -1.69 9.48 -12.71
C ALA A 149 -1.15 10.58 -11.79
N ASN A 150 -2.03 11.44 -11.27
CA ASN A 150 -1.64 12.48 -10.31
C ASN A 150 -1.00 11.89 -9.05
N ARG A 151 -1.64 10.88 -8.47
CA ARG A 151 -1.16 10.22 -7.25
C ARG A 151 0.20 9.55 -7.45
N GLU A 152 0.42 8.96 -8.62
CA GLU A 152 1.72 8.38 -8.97
C GLU A 152 2.80 9.47 -9.08
N LEU A 153 2.52 10.59 -9.77
CA LEU A 153 3.43 11.74 -9.83
C LEU A 153 3.77 12.30 -8.43
N GLU A 154 2.78 12.45 -7.57
CA GLU A 154 2.97 12.89 -6.18
C GLU A 154 3.85 11.90 -5.39
N THR A 155 3.62 10.59 -5.57
CA THR A 155 4.42 9.54 -4.92
C THR A 155 5.90 9.63 -5.32
N GLN A 156 6.17 9.83 -6.61
CA GLN A 156 7.54 9.99 -7.10
C GLN A 156 8.18 11.29 -6.60
N THR A 157 7.43 12.39 -6.59
CA THR A 157 7.89 13.69 -6.07
C THR A 157 8.28 13.59 -4.59
N GLU A 158 7.41 12.97 -3.79
CA GLU A 158 7.64 12.75 -2.36
C GLU A 158 8.87 11.84 -2.12
N ALA A 159 9.11 10.85 -2.97
CA ALA A 159 10.31 10.02 -2.88
C ALA A 159 11.60 10.85 -3.03
N PHE A 160 11.65 11.82 -3.96
CA PHE A 160 12.79 12.74 -4.07
C PHE A 160 12.89 13.73 -2.93
N HIS A 161 11.76 14.17 -2.38
CA HIS A 161 11.77 14.99 -1.18
C HIS A 161 12.43 14.25 -0.01
N GLN A 162 12.14 12.96 0.17
CA GLN A 162 12.78 12.12 1.17
C GLN A 162 14.28 11.90 0.90
N LEU A 163 14.69 11.77 -0.37
CA LEU A 163 16.09 11.71 -0.74
C LEU A 163 16.83 13.00 -0.38
N ARG A 164 16.27 14.16 -0.74
CA ARG A 164 16.85 15.46 -0.39
C ARG A 164 16.89 15.70 1.12
N ASP A 165 15.83 15.33 1.85
CA ASP A 165 15.82 15.40 3.31
C ASP A 165 16.94 14.55 3.92
N LEU A 166 17.16 13.34 3.40
CA LEU A 166 18.25 12.50 3.85
C LEU A 166 19.60 13.17 3.61
N VAL A 167 19.84 13.73 2.42
CA VAL A 167 21.08 14.42 2.09
C VAL A 167 21.30 15.66 2.98
N ILE A 168 20.26 16.46 3.20
CA ILE A 168 20.32 17.65 4.08
C ILE A 168 20.67 17.25 5.51
N ASN A 169 20.08 16.17 6.00
CA ASN A 169 20.26 15.68 7.37
C ASN A 169 21.31 14.56 7.49
N ALA A 170 22.19 14.41 6.49
CA ALA A 170 23.09 13.26 6.41
C ALA A 170 24.05 13.19 7.61
N GLY A 171 24.58 14.33 8.05
CA GLY A 171 25.48 14.40 9.22
C GLY A 171 24.83 13.84 10.49
N ASP A 172 23.65 14.36 10.86
CA ASP A 172 22.90 13.89 12.03
C ASP A 172 22.54 12.40 11.95
N ARG A 173 22.18 11.93 10.76
CA ARG A 173 21.89 10.50 10.51
C ARG A 173 23.14 9.63 10.69
N LEU A 174 24.29 10.03 10.15
CA LEU A 174 25.56 9.31 10.28
C LEU A 174 26.03 9.26 11.75
N ASP A 175 25.76 10.31 12.53
CA ASP A 175 26.07 10.33 13.97
C ASP A 175 25.13 9.43 14.78
N ALA A 176 23.86 9.33 14.41
CA ALA A 176 22.94 8.35 14.97
C ALA A 176 23.37 6.91 14.65
N LEU A 177 23.71 6.64 13.38
CA LEU A 177 24.20 5.33 12.93
C LEU A 177 25.52 4.94 13.60
N THR A 178 26.40 5.89 13.88
CA THR A 178 27.65 5.61 14.62
C THR A 178 27.37 5.16 16.06
N ARG A 179 26.39 5.78 16.74
CA ARG A 179 25.98 5.34 18.08
C ARG A 179 25.41 3.93 18.04
N GLN A 180 24.53 3.66 17.08
CA GLN A 180 23.97 2.31 16.86
C GLN A 180 25.05 1.28 16.53
N LEU A 181 26.06 1.64 15.73
CA LEU A 181 27.19 0.78 15.42
C LEU A 181 27.94 0.39 16.70
N VAL A 182 28.22 1.34 17.61
CA VAL A 182 28.85 1.04 18.90
C VAL A 182 27.97 0.10 19.74
N ASP A 183 26.67 0.39 19.83
CA ASP A 183 25.73 -0.41 20.62
C ASP A 183 25.65 -1.86 20.09
N VAL A 184 25.50 -2.05 18.78
CA VAL A 184 25.44 -3.38 18.15
C VAL A 184 26.80 -4.10 18.26
N THR A 185 27.91 -3.39 18.09
CA THR A 185 29.25 -3.97 18.23
C THR A 185 29.49 -4.50 19.65
N ALA A 186 29.03 -3.76 20.68
CA ALA A 186 29.14 -4.17 22.08
C ALA A 186 28.35 -5.44 22.41
N ARG A 187 27.35 -5.80 21.60
CA ARG A 187 26.56 -7.04 21.75
C ARG A 187 27.23 -8.28 21.17
N LEU A 188 28.18 -8.13 20.23
CA LEU A 188 28.77 -9.27 19.52
C LEU A 188 29.42 -10.29 20.45
N GLU A 189 30.27 -9.84 21.37
CA GLU A 189 30.98 -10.74 22.30
C GLU A 189 30.02 -11.42 23.30
N PRO A 190 29.09 -10.71 23.98
CA PRO A 190 28.06 -11.36 24.79
C PRO A 190 27.21 -12.39 24.02
N SER A 191 26.81 -12.09 22.79
CA SER A 191 26.04 -13.03 21.96
C SER A 191 26.86 -14.24 21.54
N GLU A 192 28.16 -14.08 21.29
CA GLU A 192 29.08 -15.20 21.01
C GLU A 192 29.20 -16.15 22.21
N GLN A 193 29.38 -15.60 23.41
CA GLN A 193 29.42 -16.39 24.65
C GLN A 193 28.08 -17.12 24.89
N LYS A 194 26.96 -16.45 24.62
CA LYS A 194 25.63 -17.03 24.73
C LYS A 194 25.42 -18.16 23.74
N LEU A 195 25.82 -17.99 22.47
CA LEU A 195 25.76 -19.04 21.47
C LEU A 195 26.61 -20.26 21.88
N ALA A 196 27.82 -20.04 22.41
CA ALA A 196 28.64 -21.12 22.96
C ALA A 196 27.97 -21.84 24.13
N GLN A 197 27.26 -21.11 25.00
CA GLN A 197 26.46 -21.69 26.08
C GLN A 197 25.26 -22.49 25.55
N LEU A 198 24.61 -22.05 24.47
CA LEU A 198 23.51 -22.78 23.85
C LEU A 198 23.96 -24.14 23.31
N HIS A 199 25.15 -24.22 22.73
CA HIS A 199 25.74 -25.48 22.27
C HIS A 199 25.94 -26.51 23.40
N SER A 200 25.99 -26.10 24.66
CA SER A 200 26.04 -27.04 25.80
C SER A 200 24.65 -27.46 26.29
N GLN A 201 23.57 -26.82 25.83
CA GLN A 201 22.20 -27.02 26.31
C GLN A 201 21.30 -27.71 25.28
N PHE A 202 21.55 -27.49 24.00
CA PHE A 202 20.72 -27.95 22.89
C PHE A 202 21.56 -28.70 21.86
N ALA A 203 20.91 -29.59 21.10
CA ALA A 203 21.55 -30.27 19.97
C ALA A 203 21.87 -29.28 18.84
N GLU A 204 22.86 -29.62 18.00
CA GLU A 204 23.29 -28.77 16.88
C GLU A 204 22.15 -28.47 15.89
N SER A 205 21.29 -29.45 15.63
CA SER A 205 20.10 -29.29 14.77
C SER A 205 19.13 -28.23 15.29
N ALA A 206 18.89 -28.18 16.60
CA ALA A 206 18.02 -27.17 17.22
C ALA A 206 18.60 -25.74 17.10
N LEU A 207 19.92 -25.60 16.91
CA LEU A 207 20.61 -24.32 16.79
C LEU A 207 20.93 -23.94 15.35
N ALA A 208 20.54 -24.77 14.36
CA ALA A 208 20.93 -24.59 12.97
C ALA A 208 20.56 -23.20 12.40
N SER A 209 19.41 -22.65 12.81
CA SER A 209 18.94 -21.33 12.39
C SER A 209 19.79 -20.17 12.92
N VAL A 210 20.37 -20.30 14.13
CA VAL A 210 21.12 -19.22 14.80
C VAL A 210 22.63 -19.42 14.80
N ALA A 211 23.12 -20.59 14.39
CA ALA A 211 24.52 -20.97 14.47
C ALA A 211 25.49 -20.00 13.76
N ARG A 212 25.02 -19.32 12.71
CA ARG A 212 25.84 -18.36 11.92
C ARG A 212 25.55 -16.90 12.23
N ASN A 213 24.56 -16.62 13.08
CA ASN A 213 24.04 -15.27 13.25
C ASN A 213 25.08 -14.29 13.80
N VAL A 214 25.91 -14.71 14.76
CA VAL A 214 26.95 -13.84 15.33
C VAL A 214 28.01 -13.46 14.27
N ASN A 215 28.43 -14.41 13.44
CA ASN A 215 29.39 -14.15 12.36
C ASN A 215 28.78 -13.29 11.26
N ALA A 216 27.54 -13.58 10.86
CA ALA A 216 26.82 -12.76 9.89
C ALA A 216 26.61 -11.33 10.41
N ALA A 217 26.24 -11.16 11.69
CA ALA A 217 26.10 -9.85 12.32
C ALA A 217 27.44 -9.08 12.31
N ARG A 218 28.57 -9.76 12.55
CA ARG A 218 29.91 -9.14 12.47
C ARG A 218 30.22 -8.61 11.07
N GLU A 219 29.90 -9.36 10.03
CA GLU A 219 30.05 -8.92 8.63
C GLU A 219 29.17 -7.69 8.34
N ARG A 220 27.92 -7.69 8.82
CA ARG A 220 27.00 -6.55 8.68
C ARG A 220 27.49 -5.30 9.42
N VAL A 221 28.01 -5.45 10.63
CA VAL A 221 28.65 -4.36 11.39
C VAL A 221 29.85 -3.80 10.61
N GLY A 222 30.69 -4.66 10.03
CA GLY A 222 31.84 -4.22 9.22
C GLY A 222 31.42 -3.45 7.96
N PHE A 223 30.36 -3.90 7.27
CA PHE A 223 29.79 -3.17 6.14
C PHE A 223 29.19 -1.82 6.57
N ALA A 224 28.49 -1.77 7.71
CA ALA A 224 27.93 -0.53 8.23
C ALA A 224 29.02 0.49 8.58
N ASP A 225 30.11 0.06 9.22
CA ASP A 225 31.26 0.91 9.54
C ASP A 225 31.91 1.52 8.29
N GLN A 226 32.14 0.70 7.25
CA GLN A 226 32.66 1.17 5.97
C GLN A 226 31.72 2.16 5.29
N SER A 227 30.41 1.87 5.32
CA SER A 227 29.38 2.74 4.72
C SER A 227 29.26 4.07 5.47
N ILE A 228 29.30 4.07 6.81
CA ILE A 228 29.30 5.29 7.63
C ILE A 228 30.55 6.12 7.35
N THR A 229 31.72 5.48 7.29
CA THR A 229 32.99 6.15 6.98
C THR A 229 32.93 6.81 5.61
N ARG A 230 32.49 6.07 4.59
CA ARG A 230 32.33 6.60 3.23
C ARG A 230 31.30 7.73 3.17
N GLY A 231 30.17 7.58 3.86
CA GLY A 231 29.14 8.61 3.97
C GLY A 231 29.69 9.92 4.56
N ARG A 232 30.52 9.83 5.61
CA ARG A 232 31.20 11.01 6.20
C ARG A 232 32.19 11.67 5.25
N GLU A 233 32.93 10.89 4.48
CA GLU A 233 33.82 11.45 3.45
C GLU A 233 33.04 12.26 2.40
N LEU A 234 31.93 11.70 1.92
CA LEU A 234 31.04 12.33 0.95
C LEU A 234 30.36 13.59 1.50
N GLU A 235 29.92 13.56 2.76
CA GLU A 235 29.33 14.71 3.44
C GLU A 235 30.34 15.85 3.62
N SER A 236 31.58 15.52 4.03
CA SER A 236 32.62 16.52 4.26
C SER A 236 33.13 17.21 2.97
N LYS A 237 32.92 16.58 1.80
CA LYS A 237 33.36 17.07 0.49
C LYS A 237 32.24 16.87 -0.54
N PRO A 238 31.19 17.72 -0.51
CA PRO A 238 30.09 17.61 -1.46
C PRO A 238 30.59 17.84 -2.89
N VAL A 239 30.50 16.80 -3.74
CA VAL A 239 30.76 16.89 -5.18
C VAL A 239 29.42 16.69 -5.90
N ALA A 240 29.18 17.46 -6.96
CA ALA A 240 27.98 17.27 -7.78
C ALA A 240 27.92 15.82 -8.30
N GLY A 241 26.75 15.18 -8.17
CA GLY A 241 26.53 13.80 -8.60
C GLY A 241 26.91 12.71 -7.60
N THR A 242 27.47 13.02 -6.42
CA THR A 242 27.76 12.01 -5.38
C THR A 242 26.65 11.87 -4.32
N GLN A 243 25.53 12.58 -4.49
CA GLN A 243 24.40 12.55 -3.55
C GLN A 243 23.76 11.16 -3.48
N THR A 244 23.66 10.47 -4.62
CA THR A 244 23.17 9.09 -4.68
C THR A 244 24.05 8.15 -3.88
N GLU A 245 25.37 8.27 -4.00
CA GLU A 245 26.31 7.44 -3.23
C GLU A 245 26.20 7.70 -1.72
N LEU A 246 25.97 8.96 -1.32
CA LEU A 246 25.75 9.32 0.09
C LEU A 246 24.46 8.69 0.63
N VAL A 247 23.36 8.76 -0.13
CA VAL A 247 22.09 8.10 0.23
C VAL A 247 22.30 6.60 0.40
N ASP A 248 23.00 5.97 -0.55
CA ASP A 248 23.26 4.53 -0.53
C ASP A 248 24.10 4.12 0.69
N CYS A 249 25.09 4.93 1.07
CA CYS A 249 25.89 4.71 2.27
C CYS A 249 25.03 4.77 3.54
N VAL A 250 24.18 5.80 3.69
CA VAL A 250 23.33 5.98 4.88
C VAL A 250 22.32 4.84 5.00
N ARG A 251 21.57 4.54 3.92
CA ARG A 251 20.57 3.45 3.92
C ARG A 251 21.21 2.07 4.05
N GLY A 252 22.36 1.87 3.41
CA GLY A 252 23.14 0.65 3.51
C GLY A 252 23.59 0.38 4.95
N ALA A 253 24.14 1.40 5.62
CA ALA A 253 24.52 1.31 7.02
C ALA A 253 23.32 1.03 7.93
N GLU A 254 22.22 1.76 7.78
CA GLU A 254 20.99 1.57 8.55
C GLU A 254 20.46 0.14 8.42
N SER A 255 20.32 -0.34 7.18
CA SER A 255 19.84 -1.69 6.90
C SER A 255 20.77 -2.77 7.47
N ALA A 256 22.08 -2.58 7.37
CA ALA A 256 23.05 -3.53 7.89
C ALA A 256 23.04 -3.58 9.42
N LEU A 257 22.92 -2.44 10.11
CA LEU A 257 22.78 -2.38 11.56
C LEU A 257 21.48 -3.01 12.05
N GLN A 258 20.36 -2.78 11.35
CA GLN A 258 19.09 -3.42 11.67
C GLN A 258 19.18 -4.95 11.51
N GLN A 259 19.78 -5.43 10.42
CA GLN A 259 20.00 -6.86 10.19
C GLN A 259 20.91 -7.48 11.26
N ALA A 260 22.01 -6.80 11.61
CA ALA A 260 22.91 -7.25 12.67
C ALA A 260 22.16 -7.34 14.02
N SER A 261 21.38 -6.33 14.38
CA SER A 261 20.57 -6.37 15.61
C SER A 261 19.61 -7.55 15.62
N SER A 262 18.84 -7.75 14.54
CA SER A 262 17.89 -8.87 14.42
C SER A 262 18.57 -10.23 14.58
N MET A 263 19.73 -10.43 13.95
CA MET A 263 20.50 -11.67 14.08
C MET A 263 20.95 -11.92 15.52
N LEU A 264 21.37 -10.87 16.25
CA LEU A 264 21.75 -10.99 17.65
C LEU A 264 20.54 -11.17 18.57
N ASP A 265 19.40 -10.55 18.25
CA ASP A 265 18.12 -10.75 18.95
C ASP A 265 17.65 -12.21 18.83
N GLU A 266 17.83 -12.84 17.67
CA GLU A 266 17.52 -14.27 17.46
C GLU A 266 18.40 -15.19 18.31
N VAL A 267 19.71 -14.89 18.42
CA VAL A 267 20.60 -15.62 19.36
C VAL A 267 20.13 -15.40 20.79
N ASP A 268 19.64 -14.19 21.08
CA ASP A 268 19.18 -13.85 22.41
C ASP A 268 17.89 -14.56 22.82
N SER A 269 16.97 -14.77 21.88
CA SER A 269 15.68 -15.46 22.09
C SER A 269 15.74 -16.98 21.90
N ALA A 270 16.76 -17.51 21.21
CA ALA A 270 16.88 -18.92 20.83
C ALA A 270 16.54 -19.91 21.95
N ALA A 271 17.10 -19.72 23.15
CA ALA A 271 16.84 -20.63 24.28
C ALA A 271 15.36 -20.68 24.67
N THR A 272 14.69 -19.53 24.65
CA THR A 272 13.28 -19.40 24.99
C THR A 272 12.42 -20.01 23.89
N ASP A 273 12.76 -19.76 22.63
CA ASP A 273 12.00 -20.22 21.47
C ASP A 273 12.10 -21.73 21.29
N ILE A 274 13.31 -22.31 21.48
CA ILE A 274 13.50 -23.76 21.47
C ILE A 274 12.70 -24.43 22.59
N ARG A 275 12.74 -23.90 23.83
CA ARG A 275 11.96 -24.47 24.94
C ARG A 275 10.45 -24.39 24.70
N LYS A 276 9.96 -23.26 24.19
CA LYS A 276 8.55 -23.13 23.80
C LYS A 276 8.17 -24.13 22.72
N ALA A 277 9.02 -24.35 21.72
CA ALA A 277 8.78 -25.35 20.69
C ALA A 277 8.71 -26.77 21.29
N ILE A 278 9.63 -27.12 22.20
CA ILE A 278 9.61 -28.39 22.93
C ILE A 278 8.31 -28.55 23.73
N ASP A 279 7.88 -27.52 24.45
CA ASP A 279 6.66 -27.56 25.28
C ASP A 279 5.38 -27.64 24.44
N ALA A 280 5.37 -27.05 23.25
CA ALA A 280 4.23 -27.05 22.33
C ALA A 280 4.14 -28.34 21.47
N LEU A 281 5.26 -29.03 21.27
CA LEU A 281 5.35 -30.17 20.35
C LEU A 281 4.33 -31.30 20.66
N PRO A 282 4.08 -31.70 21.92
CA PRO A 282 3.10 -32.75 22.21
C PRO A 282 1.68 -32.39 21.79
N ALA A 283 1.28 -31.12 21.96
CA ALA A 283 -0.04 -30.65 21.55
C ALA A 283 -0.17 -30.63 20.02
N ALA A 284 0.84 -30.11 19.32
CA ALA A 284 0.88 -30.12 17.86
C ALA A 284 0.82 -31.54 17.26
N ILE A 285 1.52 -32.50 17.87
CA ILE A 285 1.43 -33.92 17.48
C ILE A 285 0.00 -34.45 17.66
N ALA A 286 -0.66 -34.12 18.77
CA ALA A 286 -2.02 -34.58 19.04
C ALA A 286 -3.05 -33.99 18.05
N ASP A 287 -2.90 -32.71 17.70
CA ASP A 287 -3.77 -32.03 16.75
C ASP A 287 -3.67 -32.66 15.35
N ILE A 288 -2.45 -32.89 14.85
CA ILE A 288 -2.26 -33.54 13.53
C ILE A 288 -2.70 -35.00 13.56
N GLN A 289 -2.53 -35.72 14.67
CA GLN A 289 -3.11 -37.06 14.82
C GLN A 289 -4.63 -37.04 14.68
N ASN A 290 -5.31 -36.00 15.18
CA ASN A 290 -6.75 -35.82 14.97
C ASN A 290 -7.05 -35.54 13.49
N GLY A 291 -6.30 -34.66 12.83
CA GLY A 291 -6.41 -34.39 11.39
C GLY A 291 -6.25 -35.66 10.53
N ILE A 292 -5.23 -36.47 10.81
CA ILE A 292 -4.98 -37.77 10.16
C ILE A 292 -6.20 -38.71 10.32
N ASN A 293 -6.80 -38.76 11.51
CA ASN A 293 -7.98 -39.59 11.77
C ASN A 293 -9.23 -39.08 11.02
N GLN A 294 -9.40 -37.76 10.95
CA GLN A 294 -10.49 -37.14 10.18
C GLN A 294 -10.33 -37.41 8.68
N ALA A 295 -9.15 -37.15 8.12
CA ALA A 295 -8.83 -37.44 6.72
C ALA A 295 -9.07 -38.92 6.39
N GLY A 296 -8.65 -39.84 7.26
CA GLY A 296 -8.91 -41.27 7.10
C GLY A 296 -10.40 -41.63 7.09
N THR A 297 -11.20 -40.95 7.91
CA THR A 297 -12.66 -41.15 7.94
C THR A 297 -13.32 -40.64 6.66
N GLN A 298 -12.90 -39.48 6.14
CA GLN A 298 -13.42 -38.92 4.89
C GLN A 298 -13.07 -39.81 3.68
N LEU A 299 -11.82 -40.30 3.61
CA LEU A 299 -11.40 -41.26 2.59
C LEU A 299 -12.23 -42.56 2.64
N ALA A 300 -12.57 -43.05 3.83
CA ALA A 300 -13.37 -44.27 4.01
C ALA A 300 -14.86 -44.10 3.64
N GLN A 301 -15.42 -42.89 3.74
CA GLN A 301 -16.80 -42.61 3.31
C GLN A 301 -16.97 -42.72 1.78
N GLY A 302 -15.86 -42.58 1.04
CA GLY A 302 -15.87 -42.51 -0.43
C GLY A 302 -16.53 -41.22 -0.92
N ASN A 303 -16.40 -40.93 -2.22
CA ASN A 303 -17.02 -39.77 -2.90
C ASN A 303 -16.28 -38.41 -2.78
N LEU A 304 -14.97 -38.43 -2.59
CA LEU A 304 -14.11 -37.23 -2.67
C LEU A 304 -13.53 -37.07 -4.07
N ALA A 305 -13.60 -35.86 -4.63
CA ALA A 305 -13.01 -35.54 -5.93
C ALA A 305 -11.47 -35.52 -5.91
N GLN A 306 -10.87 -35.32 -4.72
CA GLN A 306 -9.41 -35.21 -4.48
C GLN A 306 -8.92 -36.29 -3.50
N ALA A 307 -9.38 -37.52 -3.68
CA ALA A 307 -9.08 -38.62 -2.75
C ALA A 307 -7.59 -38.99 -2.75
N ASP A 308 -6.92 -38.92 -3.90
CA ASP A 308 -5.50 -39.27 -4.03
C ASP A 308 -4.61 -38.21 -3.36
N GLU A 309 -4.93 -36.92 -3.52
CA GLU A 309 -4.24 -35.82 -2.87
C GLU A 309 -4.38 -35.89 -1.35
N LEU A 310 -5.60 -36.11 -0.84
CA LEU A 310 -5.85 -36.26 0.60
C LEU A 310 -5.14 -37.50 1.18
N SER A 311 -5.09 -38.61 0.44
CA SER A 311 -4.33 -39.80 0.85
C SER A 311 -2.83 -39.49 0.94
N ALA A 312 -2.27 -38.76 -0.02
CA ALA A 312 -0.86 -38.39 -0.03
C ALA A 312 -0.52 -37.42 1.12
N ALA A 313 -1.36 -36.42 1.37
CA ALA A 313 -1.23 -35.49 2.50
C ALA A 313 -1.30 -36.22 3.85
N ARG A 314 -2.27 -37.13 3.99
CA ARG A 314 -2.40 -37.98 5.19
C ARG A 314 -1.17 -38.85 5.44
N ASP A 315 -0.60 -39.46 4.40
CA ASP A 315 0.62 -40.26 4.55
C ASP A 315 1.85 -39.39 4.84
N ALA A 316 1.90 -38.16 4.32
CA ALA A 316 2.93 -37.18 4.67
C ALA A 316 2.84 -36.77 6.16
N ALA A 317 1.63 -36.50 6.65
CA ALA A 317 1.38 -36.17 8.04
C ALA A 317 1.74 -37.32 9.00
N VAL A 318 1.45 -38.58 8.63
CA VAL A 318 1.89 -39.75 9.41
C VAL A 318 3.42 -39.80 9.51
N ARG A 319 4.14 -39.53 8.42
CA ARG A 319 5.61 -39.46 8.43
C ARG A 319 6.12 -38.32 9.32
N ALA A 320 5.52 -37.13 9.22
CA ALA A 320 5.89 -35.98 10.04
C ALA A 320 5.68 -36.25 11.55
N VAL A 321 4.54 -36.85 11.93
CA VAL A 321 4.28 -37.26 13.32
C VAL A 321 5.31 -38.29 13.80
N SER A 322 5.63 -39.29 12.98
CA SER A 322 6.63 -40.31 13.34
C SER A 322 8.02 -39.72 13.51
N ALA A 323 8.42 -38.79 12.64
CA ALA A 323 9.68 -38.07 12.73
C ALA A 323 9.74 -37.20 13.99
N ALA A 324 8.68 -36.43 14.27
CA ALA A 324 8.58 -35.59 15.46
C ALA A 324 8.64 -36.41 16.76
N GLN A 325 8.00 -37.57 16.82
CA GLN A 325 8.06 -38.47 17.97
C GLN A 325 9.45 -39.07 18.20
N SER A 326 10.19 -39.32 17.12
CA SER A 326 11.51 -39.98 17.19
C SER A 326 12.65 -38.99 17.45
N ASN A 327 12.61 -37.83 16.80
CA ASN A 327 13.72 -36.87 16.75
C ASN A 327 13.34 -35.45 17.22
N GLY A 328 12.08 -35.18 17.56
CA GLY A 328 11.62 -33.83 17.89
C GLY A 328 12.23 -33.22 19.15
N SER A 329 12.89 -34.01 20.00
CA SER A 329 13.70 -33.48 21.12
C SER A 329 15.07 -32.96 20.68
N ALA A 330 15.62 -33.48 19.58
CA ALA A 330 16.89 -33.05 19.00
C ALA A 330 16.71 -31.90 17.99
N ASP A 331 15.58 -31.85 17.30
CA ASP A 331 15.21 -30.76 16.40
C ASP A 331 13.73 -30.35 16.57
N PRO A 332 13.40 -29.63 17.67
CA PRO A 332 12.03 -29.24 17.96
C PRO A 332 11.49 -28.21 16.97
N LEU A 333 12.35 -27.34 16.42
CA LEU A 333 11.94 -26.31 15.45
C LEU A 333 11.69 -26.91 14.06
N GLY A 334 12.56 -27.81 13.61
CA GLY A 334 12.35 -28.59 12.39
C GLY A 334 11.10 -29.45 12.47
N ALA A 335 10.93 -30.19 13.58
CA ALA A 335 9.74 -30.99 13.81
C ALA A 335 8.45 -30.16 13.81
N PHE A 336 8.45 -28.98 14.46
CA PHE A 336 7.29 -28.10 14.46
C PHE A 336 6.97 -27.58 13.05
N THR A 337 7.99 -27.20 12.27
CA THR A 337 7.81 -26.73 10.88
C THR A 337 7.23 -27.82 9.98
N GLU A 338 7.75 -29.04 10.06
CA GLU A 338 7.23 -30.19 9.30
C GLU A 338 5.80 -30.54 9.69
N LEU A 339 5.48 -30.48 10.98
CA LEU A 339 4.13 -30.71 11.49
C LEU A 339 3.16 -29.62 11.00
N THR A 340 3.50 -28.34 11.11
CA THR A 340 2.63 -27.24 10.63
C THR A 340 2.41 -27.30 9.11
N GLN A 341 3.43 -27.66 8.33
CA GLN A 341 3.25 -27.85 6.89
C GLN A 341 2.31 -29.03 6.59
N ALA A 342 2.50 -30.15 7.28
CA ALA A 342 1.65 -31.32 7.11
C ALA A 342 0.19 -31.08 7.53
N ASP A 343 -0.03 -30.24 8.55
CA ASP A 343 -1.37 -29.82 9.00
C ASP A 343 -2.05 -28.94 7.94
N ALA A 344 -1.33 -27.96 7.38
CA ALA A 344 -1.84 -27.10 6.31
C ALA A 344 -2.15 -27.87 5.01
N ASP A 345 -1.44 -28.97 4.74
CA ASP A 345 -1.72 -29.85 3.60
C ASP A 345 -2.91 -30.80 3.85
N LEU A 346 -3.31 -31.02 5.12
CA LEU A 346 -4.45 -31.86 5.50
C LEU A 346 -5.80 -31.12 5.49
N ASP A 347 -5.80 -29.82 5.75
CA ASP A 347 -6.97 -28.93 5.79
C ASP A 347 -7.54 -28.59 4.39
#